data_AF-A0AAD6ZLF9-F1
#
_entry.id   AF-A0AAD6ZLF9-F1
#
_cell.length_a   1.000
_cell.length_b   1.000
_cell.length_c   1.000
_cell.angle_alpha   90.00
_cell.angle_beta   90.00
_cell.angle_gamma   90.00
#
_symmetry.space_group_name_H-M   'P 1'
#
loop_
_entity.id
_entity.type
_entity.pdbx_description
1 polymer ?
#
loop_
_entity_poly.entity_id
_entity_poly.type
_entity_poly.pdbx_seq_one_letter_code
_entity_poly.pdbx_strand_id
1 'polypeptide(L)'
;PSSQQVEAAILKINAILHPSRVPNTRGYKVVDMNMVLCGWLELMISFLRLYTSNGYTQWEESADTISKAAGNGPWLSRWIRDWAVAFIKDKTNLLTAKYGKMNGSVHKDEDLAQELHLHPQGIGKYVAAQDIVNYMVTDKMKEQVNLKNGISIRTAQRMKHMEYCW
;
A
#
# COMPACT_ATOMS: atom_id res chain seq x y z
N PRO A 1 9.85 2.68 -21.16
CA PRO A 1 9.99 4.09 -20.71
C PRO A 1 11.37 4.61 -21.14
N SER A 2 11.55 5.92 -21.36
CA SER A 2 12.87 6.46 -21.70
C SER A 2 13.83 6.38 -20.49
N SER A 3 15.12 6.15 -20.72
CA SER A 3 16.15 6.04 -19.67
C SER A 3 16.15 7.26 -18.74
N GLN A 4 16.12 8.47 -19.32
CA GLN A 4 16.06 9.73 -18.56
C GLN A 4 14.82 9.84 -17.67
N GLN A 5 13.68 9.31 -18.11
CA GLN A 5 12.45 9.33 -17.32
C GLN A 5 12.54 8.39 -16.11
N VAL A 6 13.17 7.22 -16.29
CA VAL A 6 13.41 6.24 -15.23
C VAL A 6 14.36 6.80 -14.18
N GLU A 7 15.48 7.39 -14.59
CA GLU A 7 16.45 8.01 -13.66
C GLU A 7 15.81 9.15 -12.86
N ALA A 8 15.04 10.02 -13.51
CA ALA A 8 14.31 11.09 -12.83
C ALA A 8 13.26 10.55 -11.85
N ALA A 9 12.62 9.42 -12.15
CA ALA A 9 11.70 8.75 -11.24
C ALA A 9 12.44 8.18 -10.01
N ILE A 10 13.58 7.51 -10.21
CA ILE A 10 14.43 6.99 -9.12
C ILE A 10 14.86 8.12 -8.18
N LEU A 11 15.33 9.25 -8.71
CA LEU A 11 15.74 10.41 -7.91
C LEU A 11 14.57 10.95 -7.07
N LYS A 12 13.38 11.03 -7.66
CA LYS A 12 12.20 11.53 -6.96
C LYS A 12 11.73 10.57 -5.87
N ILE A 13 11.69 9.26 -6.13
CA ILE A 13 11.31 8.26 -5.13
C ILE A 13 12.31 8.26 -3.96
N ASN A 14 13.62 8.36 -4.24
CA ASN A 14 14.63 8.51 -3.18
C ASN A 14 14.39 9.76 -2.33
N ALA A 15 14.08 10.90 -2.95
CA ALA A 15 13.81 12.13 -2.21
C ALA A 15 12.58 12.02 -1.31
N ILE A 16 11.59 11.21 -1.70
CA ILE A 16 10.37 10.93 -0.92
C ILE A 16 10.67 9.97 0.23
N LEU A 17 11.34 8.85 -0.03
CA LEU A 17 11.66 7.82 0.98
C LEU A 17 12.71 8.30 2.00
N HIS A 18 13.66 9.11 1.53
CA HIS A 18 14.87 9.47 2.26
C HIS A 18 15.13 10.98 2.18
N PRO A 19 14.22 11.83 2.70
CA PRO A 19 14.43 13.25 2.71
C PRO A 19 15.61 13.62 3.61
N SER A 20 16.49 14.47 3.09
CA SER A 20 17.64 14.97 3.85
C SER A 20 17.16 15.79 5.05
N ARG A 21 17.71 15.55 6.25
CA ARG A 21 17.37 16.35 7.44
C ARG A 21 17.74 17.83 7.29
N VAL A 22 18.87 18.07 6.63
CA VAL A 22 19.48 19.38 6.39
C VAL A 22 20.31 19.28 5.11
N PRO A 23 20.57 20.38 4.38
CA PRO A 23 21.49 20.35 3.25
C PRO A 23 22.86 19.86 3.70
N ASN A 24 23.48 18.94 2.94
CA ASN A 24 24.87 18.51 3.14
C ASN A 24 25.20 17.77 4.45
N THR A 25 24.20 17.24 5.18
CA THR A 25 24.42 16.50 6.43
C THR A 25 24.08 15.01 6.28
N ARG A 26 24.82 14.12 6.95
CA ARG A 26 24.50 12.68 6.99
C ARG A 26 23.25 12.43 7.83
N GLY A 27 22.30 11.66 7.28
CA GLY A 27 21.13 11.18 8.00
C GLY A 27 19.80 11.62 7.37
N TYR A 28 18.83 10.71 7.38
CA TYR A 28 17.49 10.93 6.82
C TYR A 28 16.50 11.37 7.90
N LYS A 29 15.59 12.27 7.55
CA LYS A 29 14.45 12.59 8.42
C LYS A 29 13.54 11.36 8.44
N VAL A 30 13.04 10.99 9.62
CA VAL A 30 11.99 9.96 9.69
C VAL A 30 10.78 10.55 8.97
N VAL A 31 10.36 9.90 7.90
CA VAL A 31 9.17 10.29 7.16
C VAL A 31 7.98 9.72 7.90
N ASP A 32 7.10 10.59 8.38
CA ASP A 32 5.78 10.19 8.85
C ASP A 32 4.91 9.91 7.63
N MET A 33 5.10 8.72 7.05
CA MET A 33 4.41 8.24 5.86
C MET A 33 3.86 6.84 6.14
N ASN A 34 2.70 6.53 5.55
CA ASN A 34 2.08 5.22 5.66
C ASN A 34 3.12 4.11 5.32
N MET A 35 3.31 3.17 6.23
CA MET A 35 4.29 2.08 6.13
C MET A 35 4.10 1.24 4.86
N VAL A 36 2.84 1.09 4.42
CA VAL A 36 2.46 0.39 3.18
C VAL A 36 2.93 1.16 1.96
N LEU A 37 2.69 2.48 1.93
CA LEU A 37 3.15 3.35 0.86
C LEU A 37 4.68 3.36 0.78
N CYS A 38 5.36 3.40 1.93
CA CYS A 38 6.81 3.24 2.00
C CYS A 38 7.25 1.91 1.38
N GLY A 39 6.63 0.79 1.77
CA GLY A 39 6.93 -0.53 1.21
C GLY A 39 6.74 -0.61 -0.31
N TRP A 40 5.68 0.00 -0.85
CA TRP A 40 5.47 0.05 -2.31
C TRP A 40 6.52 0.90 -3.02
N LEU A 41 6.86 2.06 -2.47
CA LEU A 41 7.90 2.93 -3.02
C LEU A 41 9.27 2.23 -2.98
N GLU A 42 9.57 1.47 -1.93
CA GLU A 42 10.79 0.65 -1.81
C GLU A 42 10.85 -0.48 -2.85
N LEU A 43 9.72 -1.14 -3.11
CA LEU A 43 9.63 -2.15 -4.17
C LEU A 43 9.82 -1.52 -5.56
N MET A 44 9.16 -0.39 -5.81
CA MET A 44 9.28 0.34 -7.08
C MET A 44 10.70 0.80 -7.34
N ILE A 45 11.37 1.38 -6.34
CA ILE A 45 12.74 1.85 -6.53
C ILE A 45 13.73 0.70 -6.72
N SER A 46 13.55 -0.41 -6.00
CA SER A 46 14.38 -1.62 -6.16
C SER A 46 14.23 -2.19 -7.57
N PHE A 47 13.00 -2.24 -8.07
CA PHE A 47 12.69 -2.65 -9.43
C PHE A 47 13.32 -1.73 -10.49
N LEU A 48 13.14 -0.41 -10.37
CA LEU A 48 13.70 0.54 -11.33
C LEU A 48 15.24 0.50 -11.33
N ARG A 49 15.88 0.34 -10.17
CA ARG A 49 17.33 0.16 -10.06
C ARG A 49 17.80 -1.11 -10.75
N LEU A 50 17.11 -2.23 -10.56
CA LEU A 50 17.44 -3.50 -11.22
C LEU A 50 17.27 -3.38 -12.75
N TYR A 51 16.22 -2.72 -13.20
CA TYR A 51 16.01 -2.45 -14.62
C TYR A 51 17.12 -1.57 -15.21
N THR A 52 17.57 -0.54 -14.48
CA THR A 52 18.72 0.28 -14.89
C THR A 52 20.02 -0.52 -14.90
N SER A 53 20.27 -1.38 -13.90
CA SER A 53 21.49 -2.21 -13.87
C SER A 53 21.54 -3.23 -15.01
N ASN A 54 20.37 -3.69 -15.47
CA ASN A 54 20.24 -4.57 -16.64
C ASN A 54 20.30 -3.80 -17.98
N GLY A 55 20.80 -2.56 -17.98
CA GLY A 55 20.96 -1.77 -19.20
C GLY A 55 19.65 -1.33 -19.84
N TYR A 56 18.58 -1.15 -19.04
CA TYR A 56 17.23 -0.83 -19.53
C TYR A 56 16.63 -1.95 -20.40
N THR A 57 17.02 -3.19 -20.15
CA THR A 57 16.45 -4.39 -20.77
C THR A 57 15.68 -5.21 -19.74
N GLN A 58 14.87 -6.17 -20.20
CA GLN A 58 14.21 -7.15 -19.32
C GLN A 58 13.28 -6.53 -18.25
N TRP A 59 12.39 -5.62 -18.67
CA TRP A 59 11.41 -4.95 -17.79
C TRP A 59 10.54 -5.94 -17.00
N GLU A 60 10.07 -7.00 -17.64
CA GLU A 60 9.23 -8.03 -17.02
C GLU A 60 10.01 -8.89 -16.01
N GLU A 61 11.17 -9.40 -16.41
CA GLU A 61 12.00 -10.27 -15.57
C GLU A 61 12.54 -9.52 -14.35
N SER A 62 12.86 -8.24 -14.49
CA SER A 62 13.29 -7.39 -13.38
C SER A 62 12.17 -7.24 -12.35
N ALA A 63 10.92 -7.06 -12.79
CA ALA A 63 9.77 -6.98 -11.89
C ALA A 63 9.48 -8.32 -11.21
N ASP A 64 9.58 -9.43 -11.95
CA ASP A 64 9.41 -10.78 -11.40
C ASP A 64 10.47 -11.12 -10.36
N THR A 65 11.71 -10.70 -10.59
CA THR A 65 12.82 -10.92 -9.66
C THR A 65 12.58 -10.20 -8.34
N ILE A 66 12.17 -8.92 -8.39
CA ILE A 66 11.83 -8.15 -7.17
C ILE A 66 10.59 -8.71 -6.47
N SER A 67 9.57 -9.10 -7.22
CA SER A 67 8.37 -9.72 -6.66
C SER A 67 8.71 -11.00 -5.88
N LYS A 68 9.53 -11.88 -6.46
CA LYS A 68 9.99 -13.11 -5.81
C LYS A 68 10.86 -12.81 -4.59
N ALA A 69 11.75 -11.83 -4.68
CA ALA A 69 12.58 -11.39 -3.56
C ALA A 69 11.73 -10.85 -2.40
N ALA A 70 10.60 -10.21 -2.70
CA ALA A 70 9.61 -9.75 -1.73
C ALA A 70 8.68 -10.87 -1.20
N GLY A 71 8.92 -12.14 -1.54
CA GLY A 71 8.11 -13.28 -1.10
C GLY A 71 6.74 -13.38 -1.77
N ASN A 72 6.52 -12.67 -2.88
CA ASN A 72 5.23 -12.56 -3.55
C ASN A 72 5.23 -13.17 -4.96
N GLY A 73 4.04 -13.62 -5.38
CA GLY A 73 3.84 -14.23 -6.70
C GLY A 73 3.68 -13.24 -7.86
N PRO A 74 3.41 -13.73 -9.08
CA PRO A 74 3.32 -12.93 -10.32
C PRO A 74 2.32 -11.77 -10.28
N TRP A 75 1.37 -11.81 -9.34
CA TRP A 75 0.45 -10.70 -9.08
C TRP A 75 1.23 -9.42 -8.73
N LEU A 76 2.13 -9.46 -7.75
CA LEU A 76 2.85 -8.25 -7.31
C LEU A 76 3.76 -7.70 -8.42
N SER A 77 4.39 -8.56 -9.21
CA SER A 77 5.16 -8.14 -10.39
C SER A 77 4.34 -7.22 -11.33
N ARG A 78 3.10 -7.60 -11.64
CA ARG A 78 2.21 -6.76 -12.47
C ARG A 78 1.94 -5.40 -11.83
N TRP A 79 1.65 -5.39 -10.53
CA TRP A 79 1.39 -4.16 -9.78
C TRP A 79 2.60 -3.23 -9.72
N ILE A 80 3.79 -3.77 -9.45
CA ILE A 80 5.04 -2.99 -9.44
C ILE A 80 5.26 -2.32 -10.79
N ARG A 81 5.01 -3.04 -11.91
CA ARG A 81 5.13 -2.47 -13.26
C ARG A 81 4.11 -1.36 -13.49
N ASP A 82 2.86 -1.57 -13.12
CA ASP A 82 1.79 -0.59 -13.29
C ASP A 82 2.06 0.68 -12.47
N TRP A 83 2.48 0.53 -11.21
CA TRP A 83 2.87 1.64 -10.34
C TRP A 83 4.08 2.39 -10.88
N ALA A 84 5.12 1.69 -11.33
CA ALA A 84 6.29 2.29 -11.92
C ALA A 84 5.93 3.10 -13.18
N VAL A 85 5.11 2.55 -14.07
CA VAL A 85 4.64 3.26 -15.27
C VAL A 85 3.79 4.47 -14.89
N ALA A 86 2.88 4.34 -13.93
CA ALA A 86 2.04 5.44 -13.46
C ALA A 86 2.88 6.58 -12.90
N PHE A 87 3.87 6.27 -12.06
CA PHE A 87 4.75 7.26 -11.45
C PHE A 87 5.72 7.90 -12.46
N ILE A 88 6.18 7.14 -13.44
CA ILE A 88 7.01 7.69 -14.54
C ILE A 88 6.20 8.69 -15.38
N LYS A 89 4.93 8.37 -15.66
CA LYS A 89 4.02 9.25 -16.42
C LYS A 89 3.64 10.49 -15.61
N ASP A 90 3.30 10.31 -14.35
CA ASP A 90 2.94 11.38 -13.44
C ASP A 90 3.72 11.26 -12.14
N LYS A 91 4.78 12.06 -12.05
CA LYS A 91 5.68 12.13 -10.91
C LYS A 91 5.01 12.68 -9.65
N THR A 92 3.83 13.29 -9.76
CA THR A 92 3.05 13.82 -8.63
C THR A 92 1.98 12.85 -8.15
N ASN A 93 1.70 11.81 -8.94
CA ASN A 93 0.85 10.69 -8.58
C ASN A 93 1.62 9.77 -7.63
N LEU A 94 1.81 10.25 -6.39
CA LEU A 94 1.92 9.36 -5.25
C LEU A 94 0.69 8.45 -5.30
N LEU A 95 0.85 7.17 -5.03
CA LEU A 95 -0.14 6.09 -5.21
C LEU A 95 -1.46 6.26 -4.39
N THR A 96 -1.75 7.48 -3.94
CA THR A 96 -2.81 7.95 -3.06
C THR A 96 -4.22 7.88 -3.66
N ALA A 97 -4.47 7.38 -4.88
CA ALA A 97 -5.79 7.55 -5.52
C ALA A 97 -6.40 6.32 -6.21
N LYS A 98 -5.90 5.09 -5.99
CA LYS A 98 -6.57 3.88 -6.50
C LYS A 98 -6.80 2.76 -5.48
N TYR A 99 -6.36 2.94 -4.23
CA TYR A 99 -6.69 1.99 -3.17
C TYR A 99 -8.02 2.31 -2.45
N GLY A 100 -8.56 3.53 -2.60
CA GLY A 100 -9.84 3.94 -1.98
C GLY A 100 -11.02 4.22 -2.94
N LYS A 101 -10.91 3.98 -4.25
CA LYS A 101 -11.98 4.33 -5.23
C LYS A 101 -12.34 3.27 -6.26
N MET A 102 -11.73 2.09 -6.21
CA MET A 102 -12.28 0.95 -6.94
C MET A 102 -13.03 0.09 -5.93
N ASN A 103 -14.16 -0.46 -6.35
CA ASN A 103 -15.07 -1.31 -5.58
C ASN A 103 -14.42 -2.64 -5.13
N GLY A 104 -13.20 -2.58 -4.58
CA GLY A 104 -12.52 -3.65 -3.90
C GLY A 104 -13.17 -3.80 -2.56
N SER A 105 -13.78 -4.96 -2.35
CA SER A 105 -14.26 -5.43 -1.06
C SER A 105 -13.46 -4.83 0.10
N VAL A 106 -14.17 -4.19 1.02
CA VAL A 106 -13.80 -3.76 2.40
C VAL A 106 -12.66 -4.53 3.05
N HIS A 107 -12.52 -5.79 2.70
CA HIS A 107 -11.45 -6.70 3.10
C HIS A 107 -10.01 -6.23 2.84
N LYS A 108 -9.76 -5.30 1.89
CA LYS A 108 -8.39 -4.88 1.53
C LYS A 108 -8.04 -3.46 1.90
N ASP A 109 -8.96 -2.69 2.47
CA ASP A 109 -8.64 -1.34 2.90
C ASP A 109 -7.81 -1.46 4.19
N GLU A 110 -6.47 -1.34 4.08
CA GLU A 110 -5.52 -1.66 5.16
C GLU A 110 -5.58 -0.62 6.30
N ASP A 111 -5.93 0.63 6.01
CA ASP A 111 -6.22 1.66 7.02
C ASP A 111 -7.50 1.29 7.80
N LEU A 112 -8.50 0.75 7.10
CA LEU A 112 -9.70 0.20 7.73
C LEU A 112 -9.39 -1.06 8.54
N ALA A 113 -8.50 -1.93 8.05
CA ALA A 113 -8.07 -3.10 8.80
C ALA A 113 -7.40 -2.68 10.11
N GLN A 114 -6.52 -1.68 10.10
CA GLN A 114 -5.84 -1.21 11.32
C GLN A 114 -6.81 -0.56 12.32
N GLU A 115 -7.74 0.28 11.86
CA GLU A 115 -8.74 0.89 12.74
C GLU A 115 -9.74 -0.15 13.29
N LEU A 116 -10.08 -1.14 12.46
CA LEU A 116 -10.89 -2.29 12.86
C LEU A 116 -10.17 -3.24 13.80
N HIS A 117 -8.82 -3.26 13.85
CA HIS A 117 -8.04 -3.95 14.90
C HIS A 117 -8.02 -3.18 16.21
N LEU A 118 -7.98 -1.85 16.16
CA LEU A 118 -7.82 -1.03 17.35
C LEU A 118 -9.13 -0.91 18.16
N HIS A 119 -10.28 -0.87 17.49
CA HIS A 119 -11.56 -0.64 18.17
C HIS A 119 -12.10 -1.84 18.98
N PRO A 120 -12.07 -3.09 18.47
CA PRO A 120 -12.58 -4.24 19.22
C PRO A 120 -11.72 -4.61 20.43
N GLN A 121 -10.44 -4.19 20.46
CA GLN A 121 -9.59 -4.34 21.65
C GLN A 121 -10.14 -3.60 22.88
N GLY A 122 -10.99 -2.59 22.70
CA GLY A 122 -11.67 -1.88 23.79
C GLY A 122 -12.99 -2.51 24.27
N ILE A 123 -13.54 -3.49 23.55
CA ILE A 123 -14.85 -4.11 23.84
C ILE A 123 -14.71 -5.30 24.81
N GLY A 124 -13.53 -5.95 24.81
CA GLY A 124 -13.19 -7.03 25.74
C GLY A 124 -12.57 -8.24 25.04
N LYS A 125 -12.37 -9.33 25.80
CA LYS A 125 -11.72 -10.57 25.30
C LYS A 125 -12.51 -11.29 24.19
N TYR A 126 -13.82 -11.06 24.12
CA TYR A 126 -14.72 -11.72 23.18
C TYR A 126 -15.45 -10.66 22.37
N VAL A 127 -15.16 -10.60 21.08
CA VAL A 127 -15.82 -9.72 20.11
C VAL A 127 -16.68 -10.63 19.26
N ALA A 128 -17.94 -10.31 18.99
CA ALA A 128 -18.80 -11.06 18.06
C ALA A 128 -18.81 -10.41 16.66
N ALA A 129 -19.11 -11.19 15.62
CA ALA A 129 -19.14 -10.67 14.25
C ALA A 129 -20.19 -9.55 14.10
N GLN A 130 -21.21 -9.58 14.95
CA GLN A 130 -22.22 -8.53 15.06
C GLN A 130 -21.65 -7.22 15.60
N ASP A 131 -20.66 -7.26 16.50
CA ASP A 131 -20.03 -6.05 17.04
C ASP A 131 -19.23 -5.31 15.97
N ILE A 132 -18.60 -6.06 15.06
CA ILE A 132 -17.92 -5.51 13.89
C ILE A 132 -18.93 -4.86 12.93
N VAL A 133 -20.08 -5.50 12.69
CA VAL A 133 -21.16 -4.94 11.87
C VAL A 133 -21.71 -3.66 12.49
N ASN A 134 -21.94 -3.67 13.80
CA ASN A 134 -22.44 -2.50 14.55
C ASN A 134 -21.44 -1.35 14.50
N TYR A 135 -20.14 -1.65 14.65
CA TYR A 135 -19.07 -0.66 14.57
C TYR A 135 -19.01 0.01 13.20
N MET A 136 -19.10 -0.77 12.13
CA MET A 136 -19.08 -0.30 10.74
C MET A 136 -20.30 0.57 10.35
N VAL A 137 -21.34 0.58 11.18
CA VAL A 137 -22.54 1.41 10.98
C VAL A 137 -22.46 2.75 11.74
N THR A 138 -21.45 2.94 12.58
CA THR A 138 -21.19 4.21 13.29
C THR A 138 -20.90 5.34 12.31
N ASP A 139 -21.37 6.56 12.60
CA ASP A 139 -21.22 7.71 11.69
C ASP A 139 -19.75 8.00 11.35
N LYS A 140 -18.84 7.83 12.32
CA LYS A 140 -17.38 7.92 12.10
C LYS A 140 -16.87 6.97 11.00
N MET A 141 -17.33 5.72 11.02
CA MET A 141 -16.92 4.68 10.07
C MET A 141 -17.57 4.85 8.70
N LYS A 142 -18.79 5.38 8.63
CA LYS A 142 -19.44 5.72 7.37
C LYS A 142 -18.80 6.92 6.67
N GLU A 143 -18.25 7.86 7.43
CA GLU A 143 -17.50 8.99 6.87
C GLU A 143 -16.14 8.55 6.32
N GLN A 144 -15.45 7.65 7.01
CA GLN A 144 -14.16 7.12 6.56
C GLN A 144 -14.30 6.11 5.42
N VAL A 145 -15.22 5.16 5.57
CA VAL A 145 -15.49 4.11 4.60
C VAL A 145 -16.71 4.56 3.83
N ASN A 146 -16.50 5.07 2.62
CA ASN A 146 -17.53 5.68 1.74
C ASN A 146 -18.53 4.63 1.20
N LEU A 147 -19.09 3.81 2.09
CA LEU A 147 -20.03 2.74 1.85
C LEU A 147 -21.43 3.23 2.20
N LYS A 148 -22.32 3.16 1.19
CA LYS A 148 -23.73 3.55 1.35
C LYS A 148 -24.49 2.64 2.33
N ASN A 149 -24.04 1.39 2.45
CA ASN A 149 -24.61 0.37 3.32
C ASN A 149 -23.46 -0.26 4.13
N GLY A 150 -23.71 -0.53 5.42
CA GLY A 150 -22.77 -1.25 6.27
C GLY A 150 -22.45 -2.65 5.74
N ILE A 151 -21.53 -3.34 6.41
CA ILE A 151 -21.03 -4.64 5.96
C ILE A 151 -21.95 -5.77 6.44
N SER A 152 -22.08 -6.81 5.61
CA SER A 152 -22.86 -7.99 5.98
C SER A 152 -22.14 -8.86 7.03
N ILE A 153 -22.91 -9.56 7.86
CA ILE A 153 -22.37 -10.52 8.85
C ILE A 153 -21.44 -11.56 8.20
N ARG A 154 -21.75 -12.03 6.98
CA ARG A 154 -20.89 -12.98 6.25
C ARG A 154 -19.53 -12.40 5.91
N THR A 155 -19.47 -11.11 5.57
CA THR A 155 -18.21 -10.42 5.30
C THR A 155 -17.42 -10.23 6.60
N ALA A 156 -18.08 -9.84 7.69
CA ALA A 156 -17.45 -9.75 9.01
C ALA A 156 -16.89 -11.11 9.47
N GLN A 157 -17.61 -12.22 9.23
CA GLN A 157 -17.11 -13.57 9.50
C GLN A 157 -15.92 -13.97 8.64
N ARG A 158 -15.83 -13.50 7.39
CA ARG A 158 -14.66 -13.74 6.52
C ARG A 158 -13.42 -12.97 6.96
N MET A 159 -13.59 -11.89 7.73
CA MET A 159 -12.48 -11.15 8.35
C MET A 159 -11.77 -11.97 9.46
N LYS A 160 -12.26 -13.18 9.78
CA LYS A 160 -11.62 -14.19 10.66
C LYS A 160 -10.14 -14.48 10.32
N HIS A 161 -9.74 -14.31 9.05
CA HIS A 161 -8.34 -14.50 8.64
C HIS A 161 -7.38 -13.40 9.16
N MET A 162 -7.90 -12.29 9.69
CA MET A 162 -7.12 -11.21 10.32
C MET A 162 -6.83 -11.50 11.80
N GLU A 163 -6.52 -12.76 12.15
CA GLU A 163 -6.09 -13.18 13.51
C GLU A 163 -7.11 -12.99 14.66
N TYR A 164 -8.39 -12.71 14.39
CA TYR A 164 -9.42 -12.71 15.42
C TYR A 164 -9.76 -14.13 15.89
N CYS A 165 -9.35 -14.46 17.12
CA CYS A 165 -9.86 -15.61 17.85
C CYS A 165 -11.16 -15.20 18.56
N TRP A 166 -12.30 -15.67 18.04
CA TRP A 166 -13.61 -15.55 18.68
C TRP A 166 -13.64 -16.21 20.07
#